data_AF-A0A8T6SEZ4-F1
#
_entry.id   AF-A0A8T6SEZ4-F1
#
_cell.length_a   1.000
_cell.length_b   1.000
_cell.length_c   1.000
_cell.angle_alpha   90.00
_cell.angle_beta   90.00
_cell.angle_gamma   90.00
#
_symmetry.space_group_name_H-M   'P 1'
#
loop_
_entity.id
_entity.type
_entity.pdbx_description
1 polymer ?
#
loop_
_entity_poly.entity_id
_entity_poly.type
_entity_poly.pdbx_seq_one_letter_code
_entity_poly.pdbx_strand_id
1 'polypeptide(L)'
;IEQEHLQRDSKGELKEKIGSTGSGTGPANADRAMRILKLAKDIDSLSGLLADVSTELNTALDNNERVLVEGTQGTFLSLWHGTYPYVTSKDVTASGICADIGLGPKRVDDIMVVFKSYVTRVGTGPLENELSPEDTEKRGWAEFGTVTGRLRRAADFNFDLARRAVMLNSATQVAITKLDILFPDTAHKTSFEQLTPPAKSFIQKIEDELGVPVAIIGTGPESKDVIDRRN
;
A
#
# COMPACT_ATOMS: atom_id res chain seq x y z
N ILE A 1 -1.78 15.53 -14.42
CA ILE A 1 -1.45 16.49 -13.34
C ILE A 1 -0.64 17.62 -13.97
N GLU A 2 -1.00 18.87 -13.68
CA GLU A 2 -0.37 20.09 -14.25
C GLU A 2 0.42 20.85 -13.18
N GLN A 3 1.31 21.77 -13.59
CA GLN A 3 2.20 22.50 -12.66
C GLN A 3 1.46 23.25 -11.56
N GLU A 4 0.29 23.82 -11.87
CA GLU A 4 -0.55 24.49 -10.86
C GLU A 4 -1.00 23.55 -9.74
N HIS A 5 -1.24 22.27 -10.04
CA HIS A 5 -1.62 21.27 -9.05
C HIS A 5 -0.47 21.00 -8.09
N LEU A 6 0.77 20.90 -8.59
CA LEU A 6 1.97 20.72 -7.76
C LEU A 6 2.17 21.92 -6.84
N GLN A 7 1.98 23.14 -7.35
CA GLN A 7 2.11 24.37 -6.57
C GLN A 7 1.06 24.48 -5.47
N ARG A 8 -0.21 24.12 -5.76
CA ARG A 8 -1.30 24.07 -4.78
C ARG A 8 -1.06 23.01 -3.69
N ASP A 9 -0.48 21.87 -4.05
CA ASP A 9 -0.23 20.75 -3.12
C ASP A 9 1.01 20.97 -2.23
N SER A 10 1.96 21.79 -2.71
CA SER A 10 3.24 22.04 -2.03
C SER A 10 3.21 23.24 -1.06
N LYS A 11 2.05 23.86 -0.85
CA LYS A 11 1.89 25.06 0.00
C LYS A 11 0.65 24.95 0.90
N GLY A 12 0.59 25.79 1.93
CA GLY A 12 -0.57 25.93 2.81
C GLY A 12 -0.93 24.65 3.58
N GLU A 13 -2.21 24.51 3.93
CA GLU A 13 -2.67 23.45 4.84
C GLU A 13 -2.38 22.03 4.34
N LEU A 14 -2.41 21.78 3.02
CA LEU A 14 -2.09 20.46 2.47
C LEU A 14 -0.65 20.03 2.80
N LYS A 15 0.30 20.97 2.73
CA LYS A 15 1.71 20.65 3.04
C LYS A 15 1.98 20.65 4.54
N GLU A 16 1.44 21.62 5.26
CA GLU A 16 1.77 21.90 6.66
C GLU A 16 0.97 21.01 7.63
N LYS A 17 -0.34 20.89 7.42
CA LYS A 17 -1.23 20.15 8.32
C LYS A 17 -1.34 18.67 7.94
N ILE A 18 -1.61 18.39 6.66
CA ILE A 18 -1.79 17.01 6.18
C ILE A 18 -0.44 16.33 5.95
N GLY A 19 0.56 17.08 5.48
CA GLY A 19 1.87 16.53 5.13
C GLY A 19 1.90 15.92 3.73
N SER A 20 1.17 16.51 2.78
CA SER A 20 1.10 16.02 1.40
C SER A 20 2.49 15.88 0.75
N THR A 21 2.55 14.96 -0.21
CA THR A 21 3.74 14.65 -0.99
C THR A 21 4.19 15.85 -1.84
N GLY A 22 3.26 16.71 -2.27
CA GLY A 22 3.53 17.78 -3.24
C GLY A 22 3.46 17.30 -4.69
N SER A 23 2.97 16.09 -4.93
CA SER A 23 2.80 15.51 -6.27
C SER A 23 1.69 16.16 -7.08
N GLY A 24 0.81 16.94 -6.46
CA GLY A 24 -0.35 17.56 -7.12
C GLY A 24 -1.58 16.65 -7.20
N THR A 25 -1.52 15.45 -6.62
CA THR A 25 -2.61 14.46 -6.66
C THR A 25 -3.89 14.97 -6.00
N GLY A 26 -3.78 15.60 -4.83
CA GLY A 26 -4.94 16.19 -4.12
C GLY A 26 -5.67 17.25 -4.95
N PRO A 27 -4.98 18.33 -5.37
CA PRO A 27 -5.58 19.34 -6.24
C PRO A 27 -6.11 18.78 -7.56
N ALA A 28 -5.40 17.84 -8.20
CA ALA A 28 -5.87 17.26 -9.46
C ALA A 28 -7.16 16.44 -9.29
N ASN A 29 -7.30 15.71 -8.18
CA ASN A 29 -8.55 15.00 -7.87
C ASN A 29 -9.69 15.97 -7.51
N ALA A 30 -9.40 17.10 -6.86
CA ALA A 30 -10.39 18.16 -6.65
C ALA A 30 -10.90 18.70 -7.99
N ASP A 31 -10.01 19.00 -8.93
CA ASP A 31 -10.34 19.51 -10.24
C ASP A 31 -11.07 18.44 -11.09
N ARG A 32 -10.73 17.16 -10.92
CA ARG A 32 -11.49 16.03 -11.51
C ARG A 32 -12.90 15.95 -10.96
N ALA A 33 -13.09 16.08 -9.66
CA ALA A 33 -14.42 16.10 -9.03
C ALA A 33 -15.27 17.28 -9.50
N MET A 34 -14.62 18.43 -9.73
CA MET A 34 -15.24 19.62 -10.32
C MET A 34 -15.42 19.54 -11.84
N ARG A 35 -14.97 18.45 -12.48
CA ARG A 35 -15.10 18.17 -13.93
C ARG A 35 -14.39 19.21 -14.82
N ILE A 36 -13.25 19.71 -14.35
CA ILE A 36 -12.43 20.69 -15.08
C ILE A 36 -11.00 20.19 -15.37
N LEU A 37 -10.61 19.02 -14.87
CA LEU A 37 -9.31 18.41 -15.12
C LEU A 37 -9.16 17.98 -16.60
N LYS A 38 -8.02 18.31 -17.22
CA LYS A 38 -7.64 17.77 -18.55
C LYS A 38 -7.40 16.27 -18.52
N LEU A 39 -7.80 15.57 -19.58
CA LEU A 39 -7.59 14.14 -19.75
C LEU A 39 -6.35 13.85 -20.59
N ALA A 40 -5.85 12.61 -20.53
CA ALA A 40 -4.66 12.20 -21.30
C ALA A 40 -4.83 12.41 -22.81
N LYS A 41 -6.05 12.22 -23.33
CA LYS A 41 -6.39 12.45 -24.75
C LYS A 41 -6.26 13.92 -25.19
N ASP A 42 -6.24 14.85 -24.24
CA ASP A 42 -6.12 16.29 -24.51
C ASP A 42 -4.64 16.74 -24.54
N ILE A 43 -3.68 15.80 -24.44
CA ILE A 43 -2.25 16.05 -24.36
C ILE A 43 -1.55 15.34 -25.53
N ASP A 44 -1.13 16.09 -26.54
CA ASP A 44 -0.56 15.53 -27.79
C ASP A 44 0.62 14.59 -27.57
N SER A 45 1.50 14.90 -26.62
CA SER A 45 2.68 14.07 -26.30
C SER A 45 2.33 12.70 -25.72
N LEU A 46 1.07 12.48 -25.29
CA LEU A 46 0.58 11.21 -24.78
C LEU A 46 -0.21 10.40 -25.82
N SER A 47 -0.47 10.96 -27.02
CA SER A 47 -1.32 10.34 -28.04
C SER A 47 -0.91 8.90 -28.40
N GLY A 48 0.41 8.63 -28.47
CA GLY A 48 0.95 7.29 -28.75
C GLY A 48 0.88 6.28 -27.60
N LEU A 49 0.39 6.69 -26.43
CA LEU A 49 0.28 5.87 -25.22
C LEU A 49 -1.18 5.67 -24.80
N LEU A 50 -2.14 6.19 -25.57
CA LEU A 50 -3.56 6.07 -25.25
C LEU A 50 -4.02 4.63 -25.51
N ALA A 51 -4.72 4.08 -24.53
CA ALA A 51 -5.31 2.75 -24.57
C ALA A 51 -6.67 2.77 -23.85
N ASP A 52 -7.58 1.91 -24.27
CA ASP A 52 -8.77 1.60 -23.47
C ASP A 52 -8.43 0.44 -22.53
N VAL A 53 -7.80 0.80 -21.41
CA VAL A 53 -7.38 -0.13 -20.36
C VAL A 53 -8.53 -1.03 -19.93
N SER A 54 -9.75 -0.51 -19.84
CA SER A 54 -10.90 -1.28 -19.39
C SER A 54 -11.32 -2.35 -20.40
N THR A 55 -11.25 -2.05 -21.69
CA THR A 55 -11.54 -3.03 -22.75
C THR A 55 -10.44 -4.08 -22.85
N GLU A 56 -9.17 -3.68 -22.83
CA GLU A 56 -8.02 -4.60 -22.92
C GLU A 56 -7.99 -5.57 -21.73
N LEU A 57 -8.10 -5.04 -20.51
CA LEU A 57 -8.17 -5.82 -19.27
C LEU A 57 -9.25 -6.89 -19.35
N ASN A 58 -10.47 -6.50 -19.73
CA ASN A 58 -11.60 -7.41 -19.67
C ASN A 58 -11.59 -8.41 -20.83
N THR A 59 -11.03 -8.04 -21.98
CA THR A 59 -10.78 -8.99 -23.08
C THR A 59 -9.74 -10.04 -22.68
N ALA A 60 -8.66 -9.64 -21.98
CA ALA A 60 -7.67 -10.57 -21.45
C ALA A 60 -8.31 -11.57 -20.47
N LEU A 61 -9.17 -11.09 -19.57
CA LEU A 61 -9.93 -11.96 -18.66
C LEU A 61 -10.86 -12.92 -19.41
N ASP A 62 -11.59 -12.46 -20.42
CA ASP A 62 -12.45 -13.30 -21.25
C ASP A 62 -11.65 -14.38 -22.02
N ASN A 63 -10.37 -14.11 -22.32
CA ASN A 63 -9.42 -15.06 -22.92
C ASN A 63 -8.75 -15.99 -21.89
N ASN A 64 -9.14 -15.95 -20.61
CA ASN A 64 -8.51 -16.68 -19.49
C ASN A 64 -7.03 -16.32 -19.26
N GLU A 65 -6.62 -15.09 -19.60
CA GLU A 65 -5.30 -14.59 -19.27
C GLU A 65 -5.22 -14.12 -17.81
N ARG A 66 -4.01 -14.09 -17.26
CA ARG A 66 -3.76 -13.62 -15.89
C ARG A 66 -3.52 -12.12 -15.88
N VAL A 67 -4.27 -11.40 -15.05
CA VAL A 67 -4.10 -9.97 -14.84
C VAL A 67 -3.68 -9.73 -13.39
N LEU A 68 -2.56 -9.01 -13.21
CA LEU A 68 -2.14 -8.49 -11.92
C LEU A 68 -2.41 -6.99 -11.85
N VAL A 69 -3.07 -6.56 -10.78
CA VAL A 69 -3.43 -5.16 -10.55
C VAL A 69 -2.69 -4.65 -9.31
N GLU A 70 -1.98 -3.54 -9.46
CA GLU A 70 -1.28 -2.88 -8.35
C GLU A 70 -2.05 -1.67 -7.84
N GLY A 71 -2.24 -1.61 -6.52
CA GLY A 71 -2.91 -0.51 -5.84
C GLY A 71 -1.95 0.51 -5.23
N THR A 72 -2.45 1.73 -5.05
CA THR A 72 -1.85 2.73 -4.14
C THR A 72 -2.99 3.38 -3.35
N GLN A 73 -2.84 3.77 -2.09
CA GLN A 73 -1.76 3.58 -1.12
C GLN A 73 -2.11 2.39 -0.19
N GLY A 74 -1.83 2.48 1.12
CA GLY A 74 -2.29 1.49 2.11
C GLY A 74 -3.64 1.87 2.73
N THR A 75 -4.41 0.88 3.19
CA THR A 75 -5.82 1.02 3.65
C THR A 75 -6.11 2.23 4.52
N PHE A 76 -5.25 2.55 5.49
CA PHE A 76 -5.49 3.66 6.43
C PHE A 76 -5.16 5.05 5.89
N LEU A 77 -4.77 5.15 4.62
CA LEU A 77 -4.74 6.38 3.83
C LEU A 77 -5.98 6.53 2.93
N SER A 78 -6.94 5.61 2.97
CA SER A 78 -8.23 5.75 2.27
C SER A 78 -8.94 7.05 2.68
N LEU A 79 -9.47 7.78 1.71
CA LEU A 79 -10.31 8.95 1.94
C LEU A 79 -11.53 8.65 2.84
N TRP A 80 -12.07 7.43 2.76
CA TRP A 80 -13.28 7.02 3.48
C TRP A 80 -12.99 6.28 4.77
N HIS A 81 -11.98 5.41 4.75
CA HIS A 81 -11.75 4.44 5.82
C HIS A 81 -10.45 4.67 6.60
N GLY A 82 -9.66 5.67 6.19
CA GLY A 82 -8.44 6.09 6.85
C GLY A 82 -8.68 7.09 7.97
N THR A 83 -7.58 7.63 8.51
CA THR A 83 -7.62 8.63 9.59
C THR A 83 -7.84 10.04 9.05
N TYR A 84 -9.03 10.32 8.53
CA TYR A 84 -9.37 11.64 7.99
C TYR A 84 -9.13 12.76 9.03
N PRO A 85 -8.53 13.92 8.67
CA PRO A 85 -8.15 14.35 7.32
C PRO A 85 -6.76 13.90 6.85
N TYR A 86 -6.03 13.11 7.63
CA TYR A 86 -4.65 12.66 7.33
C TYR A 86 -4.63 11.45 6.40
N VAL A 87 -5.24 11.60 5.23
CA VAL A 87 -5.48 10.56 4.22
C VAL A 87 -5.13 11.07 2.83
N THR A 88 -5.17 10.19 1.83
CA THR A 88 -5.07 10.58 0.42
C THR A 88 -6.39 11.14 -0.09
N SER A 89 -6.42 11.55 -1.36
CA SER A 89 -7.59 12.16 -2.00
C SER A 89 -8.54 11.17 -2.70
N LYS A 90 -8.39 9.86 -2.45
CA LYS A 90 -9.22 8.79 -3.04
C LYS A 90 -9.36 7.60 -2.10
N ASP A 91 -10.27 6.70 -2.41
CA ASP A 91 -10.23 5.38 -1.80
C ASP A 91 -9.05 4.57 -2.32
N VAL A 92 -8.54 3.68 -1.47
CA VAL A 92 -7.38 2.84 -1.76
C VAL A 92 -7.63 1.37 -1.39
N THR A 93 -8.88 1.02 -1.09
CA THR A 93 -9.26 -0.39 -0.91
C THR A 93 -9.27 -1.12 -2.25
N ALA A 94 -9.28 -2.45 -2.21
CA ALA A 94 -9.41 -3.32 -3.38
C ALA A 94 -10.59 -2.93 -4.28
N SER A 95 -11.72 -2.51 -3.69
CA SER A 95 -12.88 -2.03 -4.45
C SER A 95 -12.59 -0.73 -5.20
N GLY A 96 -11.91 0.22 -4.54
CA GLY A 96 -11.47 1.46 -5.18
C GLY A 96 -10.48 1.21 -6.33
N ILE A 97 -9.55 0.28 -6.13
CA ILE A 97 -8.58 -0.14 -7.15
C ILE A 97 -9.28 -0.78 -8.35
N CYS A 98 -10.28 -1.64 -8.14
CA CYS A 98 -11.08 -2.21 -9.23
C CYS A 98 -11.80 -1.12 -10.03
N ALA A 99 -12.36 -0.12 -9.36
CA ALA A 99 -13.03 1.00 -10.01
C ALA A 99 -12.06 1.87 -10.84
N ASP A 100 -10.79 2.01 -10.43
CA ASP A 100 -9.80 2.80 -11.17
C ASP A 100 -9.54 2.25 -12.59
N ILE A 101 -9.61 0.93 -12.76
CA ILE A 101 -9.23 0.23 -13.99
C ILE A 101 -10.42 -0.34 -14.78
N GLY A 102 -11.65 -0.17 -14.27
CA GLY A 102 -12.85 -0.73 -14.91
C GLY A 102 -13.01 -2.25 -14.73
N LEU A 103 -12.55 -2.78 -13.60
CA LEU A 103 -12.73 -4.19 -13.22
C LEU A 103 -14.02 -4.37 -12.41
N GLY A 104 -14.93 -5.23 -12.88
CA GLY A 104 -16.11 -5.59 -12.11
C GLY A 104 -15.74 -6.46 -10.90
N PRO A 105 -16.33 -6.26 -9.71
CA PRO A 105 -15.92 -6.96 -8.49
C PRO A 105 -16.10 -8.48 -8.53
N LYS A 106 -17.00 -8.99 -9.39
CA LYS A 106 -17.21 -10.44 -9.57
C LYS A 106 -16.12 -11.14 -10.38
N ARG A 107 -15.19 -10.37 -10.98
CA ARG A 107 -14.07 -10.89 -11.78
C ARG A 107 -12.75 -10.90 -11.01
N VAL A 108 -12.79 -10.65 -9.70
CA VAL A 108 -11.61 -10.68 -8.83
C VAL A 108 -11.54 -12.06 -8.18
N ASP A 109 -10.50 -12.81 -8.51
CA ASP A 109 -10.25 -14.13 -7.90
C ASP A 109 -9.51 -14.01 -6.56
N ASP A 110 -8.50 -13.15 -6.52
CA ASP A 110 -7.59 -13.00 -5.38
C ASP A 110 -7.39 -11.55 -4.97
N ILE A 111 -7.32 -11.33 -3.65
CA ILE A 111 -7.01 -10.04 -3.05
C ILE A 111 -5.88 -10.24 -2.03
N MET A 112 -4.69 -9.74 -2.34
CA MET A 112 -3.53 -9.78 -1.46
C MET A 112 -3.34 -8.44 -0.74
N VAL A 113 -3.49 -8.42 0.59
CA VAL A 113 -3.15 -7.23 1.40
C VAL A 113 -1.71 -7.34 1.90
N VAL A 114 -0.91 -6.32 1.60
CA VAL A 114 0.50 -6.28 1.97
C VAL A 114 0.66 -5.55 3.31
N PHE A 115 1.28 -6.21 4.28
CA PHE A 115 1.71 -5.63 5.52
C PHE A 115 3.24 -5.63 5.62
N LYS A 116 3.77 -4.73 6.44
CA LYS A 116 5.12 -4.86 6.99
C LYS A 116 5.02 -5.61 8.33
N SER A 117 6.10 -6.25 8.75
CA SER A 117 6.24 -6.88 10.07
C SER A 117 6.11 -5.90 11.25
N TYR A 118 6.14 -4.59 10.99
CA TYR A 118 5.89 -3.50 11.94
C TYR A 118 5.18 -2.34 11.24
N VAL A 119 4.53 -1.46 12.00
CA VAL A 119 3.77 -0.33 11.44
C VAL A 119 4.72 0.86 11.23
N THR A 120 4.57 1.55 10.10
CA THR A 120 5.25 2.82 9.85
C THR A 120 4.25 3.88 9.41
N ARG A 121 4.45 5.12 9.86
CA ARG A 121 3.61 6.27 9.47
C ARG A 121 4.47 7.45 9.01
N VAL A 122 4.07 8.05 7.90
CA VAL A 122 4.57 9.35 7.42
C VAL A 122 3.54 10.42 7.79
N GLY A 123 3.99 11.60 8.22
CA GLY A 123 3.12 12.72 8.57
C GLY A 123 2.71 12.73 10.04
N THR A 124 1.74 13.56 10.40
CA THR A 124 1.45 14.04 11.77
C THR A 124 0.30 13.32 12.48
N GLY A 125 -0.48 12.48 11.80
CA GLY A 125 -1.65 11.83 12.42
C GLY A 125 -1.28 10.83 13.54
N PRO A 126 -2.22 10.39 14.38
CA PRO A 126 -1.90 9.55 15.55
C PRO A 126 -1.31 8.18 15.16
N LEU A 127 -0.39 7.66 15.98
CA LEU A 127 0.12 6.28 15.86
C LEU A 127 0.08 5.65 17.25
N GLU A 128 -0.74 4.61 17.40
CA GLU A 128 -0.86 3.88 18.66
C GLU A 128 0.43 3.10 18.94
N ASN A 129 0.88 3.12 20.20
CA ASN A 129 2.11 2.46 20.64
C ASN A 129 3.35 2.89 19.83
N GLU A 130 3.39 4.17 19.43
CA GLU A 130 4.55 4.76 18.75
C GLU A 130 5.82 4.62 19.61
N LEU A 131 6.87 4.07 18.98
CA LEU A 131 8.19 3.95 19.57
C LEU A 131 8.91 5.30 19.58
N SER A 132 9.77 5.50 20.57
CA SER A 132 10.65 6.67 20.56
C SER A 132 11.61 6.62 19.36
N PRO A 133 12.12 7.77 18.86
CA PRO A 133 13.12 7.77 17.80
C PRO A 133 14.37 6.94 18.15
N GLU A 134 14.79 6.99 19.42
CA GLU A 134 15.94 6.21 19.92
C GLU A 134 15.67 4.70 19.86
N ASP A 135 14.47 4.25 20.26
CA ASP A 135 14.11 2.83 20.18
C ASP A 135 13.95 2.36 18.73
N THR A 136 13.42 3.22 17.86
CA THR A 136 13.29 2.94 16.42
C THR A 136 14.66 2.76 15.78
N GLU A 137 15.62 3.61 16.12
CA GLU A 137 17.01 3.52 15.62
C GLU A 137 17.72 2.29 16.16
N LYS A 138 17.62 1.99 17.47
CA LYS A 138 18.19 0.77 18.08
C LYS A 138 17.68 -0.51 17.44
N ARG A 139 16.42 -0.55 17.00
CA ARG A 139 15.82 -1.69 16.30
C ARG A 139 16.15 -1.76 14.82
N GLY A 140 16.81 -0.75 14.24
CA GLY A 140 17.06 -0.69 12.80
C GLY A 140 15.80 -0.39 11.97
N TRP A 141 14.76 0.18 12.59
CA TRP A 141 13.46 0.43 11.94
C TRP A 141 13.34 1.86 11.38
N ALA A 142 14.41 2.64 11.48
CA ALA A 142 14.47 4.00 10.95
C ALA A 142 14.36 4.00 9.42
N GLU A 143 13.19 4.39 8.92
CA GLU A 143 12.93 4.49 7.48
C GLU A 143 12.71 5.94 7.06
N PHE A 144 13.12 6.30 5.84
CA PHE A 144 12.87 7.61 5.26
C PHE A 144 11.87 7.51 4.10
N GLY A 145 10.98 8.50 3.98
CA GLY A 145 10.08 8.61 2.83
C GLY A 145 10.87 8.91 1.55
N THR A 146 10.65 8.12 0.50
CA THR A 146 11.37 8.24 -0.79
C THR A 146 11.15 9.58 -1.48
N VAL A 147 9.95 10.15 -1.35
CA VAL A 147 9.59 11.44 -1.97
C VAL A 147 9.92 12.62 -1.06
N THR A 148 9.59 12.53 0.23
CA THR A 148 9.66 13.67 1.16
C THR A 148 10.96 13.74 1.95
N GLY A 149 11.75 12.66 2.00
CA GLY A 149 12.94 12.52 2.85
C GLY A 149 12.64 12.49 4.34
N ARG A 150 11.37 12.49 4.76
CA ARG A 150 10.98 12.55 6.18
C ARG A 150 11.17 11.19 6.85
N LEU A 151 11.72 11.19 8.07
CA LEU A 151 11.77 10.02 8.94
C LEU A 151 10.36 9.51 9.22
N ARG A 152 10.16 8.19 9.11
CA ARG A 152 8.92 7.50 9.43
C ARG A 152 8.88 7.19 10.92
N ARG A 153 7.73 7.43 11.54
CA ARG A 153 7.43 6.97 12.90
C ARG A 153 7.09 5.48 12.84
N ALA A 154 7.46 4.72 13.86
CA ALA A 154 7.30 3.26 13.89
C ALA A 154 6.57 2.78 15.14
N ALA A 155 5.87 1.66 15.02
CA ALA A 155 5.23 0.94 16.11
C ALA A 155 5.25 -0.56 15.80
N ASP A 156 5.05 -1.40 16.81
CA ASP A 156 4.92 -2.85 16.61
C ASP A 156 3.71 -3.20 15.71
N PHE A 157 3.67 -4.43 15.21
CA PHE A 157 2.54 -4.91 14.39
C PHE A 157 1.21 -4.77 15.13
N ASN A 158 0.23 -4.12 14.50
CA ASN A 158 -1.08 -3.89 15.10
C ASN A 158 -2.12 -4.82 14.47
N PHE A 159 -2.52 -5.84 15.23
CA PHE A 159 -3.48 -6.85 14.78
C PHE A 159 -4.89 -6.28 14.55
N ASP A 160 -5.30 -5.26 15.30
CA ASP A 160 -6.62 -4.64 15.11
C ASP A 160 -6.71 -3.88 13.79
N LEU A 161 -5.65 -3.13 13.46
CA LEU A 161 -5.51 -2.49 12.16
C LEU A 161 -5.43 -3.52 11.03
N ALA A 162 -4.68 -4.60 11.22
CA ALA A 162 -4.58 -5.67 10.22
C ALA A 162 -5.93 -6.37 9.98
N ARG A 163 -6.67 -6.73 11.03
CA ARG A 163 -8.03 -7.31 10.94
C ARG A 163 -8.98 -6.38 10.20
N ARG A 164 -8.96 -5.09 10.53
CA ARG A 164 -9.77 -4.09 9.83
C ARG A 164 -9.37 -3.96 8.36
N ALA A 165 -8.09 -4.02 8.02
CA ALA A 165 -7.63 -3.96 6.65
C ALA A 165 -8.05 -5.20 5.83
N VAL A 166 -7.96 -6.40 6.41
CA VAL A 166 -8.46 -7.64 5.79
C VAL A 166 -9.96 -7.56 5.54
N MET A 167 -10.74 -7.12 6.55
CA MET A 167 -12.19 -6.96 6.43
C MET A 167 -12.57 -5.96 5.33
N LEU A 168 -11.98 -4.76 5.31
CA LEU A 168 -12.31 -3.71 4.34
C LEU A 168 -11.97 -4.10 2.90
N ASN A 169 -10.94 -4.93 2.70
CA ASN A 169 -10.50 -5.33 1.38
C ASN A 169 -11.06 -6.70 0.95
N SER A 170 -11.71 -7.44 1.84
CA SER A 170 -12.07 -8.86 1.61
C SER A 170 -10.85 -9.68 1.17
N ALA A 171 -9.72 -9.51 1.88
CA ALA A 171 -8.46 -10.16 1.51
C ALA A 171 -8.64 -11.68 1.45
N THR A 172 -8.15 -12.31 0.39
CA THR A 172 -8.07 -13.77 0.27
C THR A 172 -6.76 -14.30 0.86
N GLN A 173 -5.74 -13.45 0.90
CA GLN A 173 -4.40 -13.76 1.39
C GLN A 173 -3.68 -12.47 1.81
N VAL A 174 -2.59 -12.62 2.56
CA VAL A 174 -1.75 -11.48 2.96
C VAL A 174 -0.28 -11.74 2.65
N ALA A 175 0.47 -10.65 2.46
CA ALA A 175 1.92 -10.68 2.35
C ALA A 175 2.54 -9.96 3.55
N ILE A 176 3.56 -10.55 4.17
CA ILE A 176 4.35 -9.90 5.23
C ILE A 176 5.73 -9.56 4.68
N THR A 177 6.08 -8.28 4.69
CA THR A 177 7.38 -7.78 4.25
C THR A 177 8.24 -7.37 5.43
N LYS A 178 9.55 -7.28 5.20
CA LYS A 178 10.54 -6.85 6.20
C LYS A 178 10.60 -7.78 7.41
N LEU A 179 10.41 -9.08 7.21
CA LEU A 179 10.55 -10.04 8.29
C LEU A 179 11.98 -10.05 8.84
N ASP A 180 12.97 -9.85 7.97
CA ASP A 180 14.40 -9.70 8.28
C ASP A 180 14.71 -8.53 9.22
N ILE A 181 13.91 -7.46 9.17
CA ILE A 181 14.09 -6.30 10.06
C ILE A 181 13.57 -6.59 11.47
N LEU A 182 12.54 -7.44 11.60
CA LEU A 182 12.00 -7.88 12.89
C LEU A 182 12.79 -9.08 13.45
N PHE A 183 13.24 -9.97 12.57
CA PHE A 183 13.98 -11.20 12.84
C PHE A 183 15.19 -11.29 11.90
N PRO A 184 16.35 -10.69 12.26
CA PRO A 184 17.54 -10.61 11.40
C PRO A 184 18.09 -11.95 10.89
N ASP A 185 17.85 -13.03 11.62
CA ASP A 185 18.21 -14.41 11.25
C ASP A 185 17.39 -14.96 10.05
N THR A 186 16.31 -14.28 9.69
CA THR A 186 15.47 -14.63 8.52
C THR A 186 15.97 -14.01 7.22
N ALA A 187 17.01 -13.17 7.25
CA ALA A 187 17.55 -12.53 6.06
C ALA A 187 17.89 -13.54 4.95
N HIS A 188 17.44 -13.24 3.73
CA HIS A 188 17.68 -14.03 2.51
C HIS A 188 17.15 -15.49 2.54
N LYS A 189 16.28 -15.85 3.50
CA LYS A 189 15.65 -17.18 3.50
C LYS A 189 14.58 -17.26 2.40
N THR A 190 14.52 -18.39 1.71
CA THR A 190 13.62 -18.59 0.56
C THR A 190 12.66 -19.76 0.76
N SER A 191 12.70 -20.42 1.93
CA SER A 191 11.75 -21.48 2.31
C SER A 191 11.30 -21.29 3.75
N PHE A 192 10.04 -21.65 4.03
CA PHE A 192 9.44 -21.47 5.36
C PHE A 192 10.15 -22.31 6.42
N GLU A 193 10.69 -23.47 6.03
CA GLU A 193 11.40 -24.41 6.90
C GLU A 193 12.67 -23.79 7.49
N GLN A 194 13.31 -22.87 6.77
CA GLN A 194 14.53 -22.18 7.20
C GLN A 194 14.28 -21.11 8.27
N LEU A 195 13.03 -20.71 8.50
CA LEU A 195 12.69 -19.72 9.53
C LEU A 195 12.84 -20.32 10.93
N THR A 196 13.29 -19.49 11.87
CA THR A 196 13.41 -19.88 13.28
C THR A 196 12.04 -19.99 13.95
N PRO A 197 11.92 -20.73 15.07
CA PRO A 197 10.64 -20.89 15.76
C PRO A 197 9.94 -19.56 16.11
N PRO A 198 10.64 -18.49 16.58
CA PRO A 198 9.98 -17.20 16.83
C PRO A 198 9.37 -16.58 15.57
N ALA A 199 10.09 -16.60 14.44
CA ALA A 199 9.60 -16.06 13.17
C ALA A 199 8.40 -16.86 12.65
N LYS A 200 8.45 -18.19 12.73
CA LYS A 200 7.31 -19.07 12.38
C LYS A 200 6.09 -18.79 13.25
N SER A 201 6.28 -18.65 14.56
CA SER A 201 5.19 -18.33 15.50
C SER A 201 4.57 -16.96 15.23
N PHE A 202 5.36 -15.97 14.81
CA PHE A 202 4.85 -14.66 14.42
C PHE A 202 3.95 -14.76 13.17
N ILE A 203 4.38 -15.50 12.14
CA ILE A 203 3.57 -15.75 10.94
C ILE A 203 2.29 -16.51 11.29
N GLN A 204 2.38 -17.58 12.07
CA GLN A 204 1.22 -18.36 12.49
C GLN A 204 0.21 -17.50 13.25
N LYS A 205 0.69 -16.65 14.17
CA LYS A 205 -0.18 -15.72 14.90
C LYS A 205 -0.92 -14.75 13.97
N ILE A 206 -0.28 -14.28 12.90
CA ILE A 206 -0.95 -13.45 11.89
C ILE A 206 -2.05 -14.24 11.18
N GLU A 207 -1.77 -15.48 10.76
CA GLU A 207 -2.77 -16.34 10.13
C GLU A 207 -3.96 -16.60 11.05
N ASP A 208 -3.70 -16.90 12.32
CA ASP A 208 -4.73 -17.17 13.34
C ASP A 208 -5.61 -15.96 13.63
N GLU A 209 -5.01 -14.77 13.79
CA GLU A 209 -5.73 -13.53 14.11
C GLU A 209 -6.49 -12.94 12.91
N LEU A 210 -5.97 -13.13 11.70
CA LEU A 210 -6.56 -12.55 10.49
C LEU A 210 -7.51 -13.50 9.76
N GLY A 211 -7.42 -14.81 10.02
CA GLY A 211 -8.25 -15.83 9.37
C GLY A 211 -7.96 -16.01 7.87
N VAL A 212 -6.80 -15.54 7.40
CA VAL A 212 -6.35 -15.63 6.01
C VAL A 212 -4.87 -16.04 5.96
N PRO A 213 -4.44 -16.81 4.96
CA PRO A 213 -3.08 -17.30 4.88
C PRO A 213 -2.07 -16.17 4.59
N VAL A 214 -0.89 -16.28 5.18
CA VAL A 214 0.28 -15.48 4.82
C VAL A 214 0.97 -16.16 3.64
N ALA A 215 0.59 -15.76 2.44
CA ALA A 215 1.00 -16.40 1.20
C ALA A 215 2.43 -16.01 0.77
N ILE A 216 2.84 -14.78 1.06
CA ILE A 216 4.16 -14.24 0.68
C ILE A 216 4.85 -13.67 1.91
N ILE A 217 6.12 -14.01 2.10
CA ILE A 217 6.96 -13.50 3.18
C ILE A 217 8.23 -12.90 2.60
N GLY A 218 8.40 -11.59 2.68
CA GLY A 218 9.61 -10.88 2.30
C GLY A 218 10.66 -10.91 3.42
N THR A 219 11.85 -11.41 3.08
CA THR A 219 12.98 -11.64 3.99
C THR A 219 14.20 -10.79 3.63
N GLY A 220 14.00 -9.71 2.89
CA GLY A 220 15.07 -8.81 2.47
C GLY A 220 14.63 -7.86 1.35
N PRO A 221 15.53 -6.98 0.91
CA PRO A 221 15.24 -5.97 -0.11
C PRO A 221 15.31 -6.52 -1.54
N GLU A 222 15.97 -7.65 -1.78
CA GLU A 222 16.14 -8.19 -3.13
C GLU A 222 14.87 -8.92 -3.60
N SER A 223 14.64 -8.91 -4.93
CA SER A 223 13.49 -9.61 -5.54
C SER A 223 13.41 -11.11 -5.22
N LYS A 224 14.54 -11.74 -4.87
CA LYS A 224 14.65 -13.15 -4.51
C LYS A 224 14.56 -13.41 -3.01
N ASP A 225 14.58 -12.37 -2.19
CA ASP A 225 14.45 -12.47 -0.73
C ASP A 225 12.98 -12.63 -0.35
N VAL A 226 12.39 -13.72 -0.84
CA VAL A 226 10.97 -14.00 -0.67
C VAL A 226 10.75 -15.49 -0.48
N ILE A 227 9.86 -15.81 0.45
CA ILE A 227 9.29 -17.15 0.63
C ILE A 227 7.90 -17.10 0.01
N ASP A 228 7.70 -17.86 -1.06
CA ASP A 228 6.39 -18.06 -1.69
C ASP A 228 5.75 -19.33 -1.14
N ARG A 229 4.60 -19.20 -0.47
CA ARG A 229 3.81 -20.29 0.12
C ARG A 229 2.55 -20.57 -0.68
N ARG A 230 2.39 -19.97 -1.86
CA ARG A 230 1.29 -20.27 -2.78
C ARG A 230 1.61 -21.57 -3.51
N ASN A 231 0.63 -22.46 -3.61
CA ASN A 231 0.75 -23.74 -4.31
C ASN A 231 0.92 -23.55 -5.82
#